data_AF-A0A7W8N4Y0-F1
#
_entry.id   AF-A0A7W8N4Y0-F1
#
_cell.length_a   1.000
_cell.length_b   1.000
_cell.length_c   1.000
_cell.angle_alpha   90.00
_cell.angle_beta   90.00
_cell.angle_gamma   90.00
#
_symmetry.space_group_name_H-M   'P 1'
#
loop_
_entity.id
_entity.type
_entity.pdbx_description
1 polymer ?
#
loop_
_entity_poly.entity_id
_entity_poly.type
_entity_poly.pdbx_seq_one_letter_code
_entity_poly.pdbx_strand_id
1 'polypeptide(L)'
;MSSLVVFMEGTLVMICIPKSKAELRYLYRLAPTMLVYVICLFIVQRIFHHHHPTGLVAYLLAVLPALPLVGSLVIVDLYIAEESDEFQRSILIQSMLWGLGGALSLGTIWGFLEDFANAPHISIFYVYVVFWIVMALSQPFVRMRYR
;
A
#
# COMPACT_ATOMS: atom_id res chain seq x y z
N MET A 1 -2.61 6.23 17.81
CA MET A 1 -3.27 5.37 18.80
C MET A 1 -4.31 4.53 18.06
N SER A 2 -4.10 3.24 17.89
CA SER A 2 -5.12 2.33 17.36
C SER A 2 -5.16 1.14 18.31
N SER A 3 -6.20 1.07 19.13
CA SER A 3 -6.34 0.09 20.20
C SER A 3 -6.99 -1.17 19.65
N LEU A 4 -6.35 -2.32 19.83
CA LEU A 4 -6.90 -3.64 19.50
C LEU A 4 -7.17 -4.35 20.84
N VAL A 5 -8.44 -4.63 21.12
CA VAL A 5 -8.85 -5.34 22.33
C VAL A 5 -8.90 -6.82 22.00
N VAL A 6 -7.97 -7.62 22.55
CA VAL A 6 -7.98 -9.08 22.43
C VAL A 6 -8.42 -9.66 23.79
N PHE A 7 -9.52 -10.41 23.79
CA PHE A 7 -10.02 -11.14 24.96
C PHE A 7 -9.33 -12.52 25.04
N MET A 8 -8.34 -12.68 25.91
CA MET A 8 -7.80 -14.00 26.29
C MET A 8 -7.64 -14.08 27.82
N GLU A 9 -8.51 -14.82 28.49
CA GLU A 9 -8.33 -15.22 29.91
C GLU A 9 -8.49 -14.09 30.96
N GLY A 10 -9.66 -13.42 31.00
CA GLY A 10 -10.14 -12.71 32.20
C GLY A 10 -9.30 -11.54 32.77
N THR A 11 -8.17 -11.21 32.14
CA THR A 11 -7.28 -10.11 32.51
C THR A 11 -7.20 -9.14 31.35
N LEU A 12 -7.50 -7.86 31.62
CA LEU A 12 -7.26 -6.78 30.67
C LEU A 12 -5.74 -6.57 30.56
N VAL A 13 -5.08 -7.39 29.75
CA VAL A 13 -3.71 -7.10 29.33
C VAL A 13 -3.81 -5.97 28.32
N MET A 14 -3.62 -4.74 28.80
CA MET A 14 -3.31 -3.62 27.93
C MET A 14 -1.93 -3.89 27.32
N ILE A 15 -1.91 -4.62 26.21
CA ILE A 15 -0.71 -4.80 25.39
C ILE A 15 -0.44 -3.45 24.75
N CYS A 16 0.29 -2.60 25.46
CA CYS A 16 1.04 -1.53 24.83
C CYS A 16 2.01 -2.22 23.88
N ILE A 17 1.68 -2.38 22.60
CA ILE A 17 2.68 -2.70 21.59
C ILE A 17 3.53 -1.43 21.50
N PRO A 18 4.76 -1.40 22.05
CA PRO A 18 5.57 -0.20 21.95
C PRO A 18 5.91 -0.04 20.47
N LYS A 19 5.23 0.89 19.79
CA LYS A 19 5.56 1.24 18.40
C LYS A 19 6.95 1.85 18.40
N SER A 20 7.82 1.36 17.52
CA SER A 20 9.18 1.90 17.40
C SER A 20 9.11 3.37 16.97
N LYS A 21 10.13 4.17 17.32
CA LYS A 21 10.21 5.57 16.86
C LYS A 21 10.22 5.67 15.32
N ALA A 22 10.74 4.65 14.63
CA ALA A 22 10.71 4.55 13.18
C ALA A 22 9.28 4.32 12.66
N GLU A 23 8.51 3.42 13.28
CA GLU A 23 7.11 3.17 12.92
C GLU A 23 6.25 4.42 13.11
N LEU A 24 6.48 5.18 14.19
CA LEU A 24 5.73 6.43 14.42
C LEU A 24 6.02 7.47 13.33
N ARG A 25 7.29 7.61 12.92
CA ARG A 25 7.70 8.52 11.83
C ARG A 25 7.12 8.08 10.49
N TYR A 26 7.10 6.77 10.22
CA TYR A 26 6.45 6.20 9.05
C TYR A 26 4.97 6.58 8.99
N LEU A 27 4.22 6.36 10.07
CA LEU A 27 2.79 6.71 10.12
C LEU A 27 2.56 8.21 9.96
N TYR A 28 3.42 9.04 10.57
CA TYR A 28 3.32 10.50 10.47
C TYR A 28 3.57 11.01 9.05
N ARG A 29 4.38 10.32 8.24
CA ARG A 29 4.59 10.66 6.82
C ARG A 29 3.52 10.05 5.92
N LEU A 30 3.13 8.81 6.19
CA LEU A 30 2.18 8.06 5.37
C LEU A 30 0.75 8.62 5.48
N ALA A 31 0.28 8.90 6.69
CA ALA A 31 -1.09 9.38 6.92
C ALA A 31 -1.44 10.66 6.12
N PRO A 32 -0.65 11.75 6.15
CA PRO A 32 -0.94 12.92 5.34
C PRO A 32 -0.82 12.63 3.85
N THR A 33 0.12 11.77 3.42
CA THR A 33 0.25 11.38 2.00
C THR A 33 -0.98 10.65 1.49
N MET A 34 -1.53 9.73 2.27
CA MET A 34 -2.77 9.03 1.93
C MET A 34 -3.99 9.95 1.99
N LEU A 35 -4.00 10.92 2.91
CA LEU A 35 -5.05 11.93 2.95
C LEU A 35 -5.03 12.80 1.68
N VAL A 36 -3.84 13.26 1.26
CA VAL A 36 -3.65 14.02 0.02
C VAL A 36 -4.06 13.18 -1.18
N TYR A 37 -3.68 11.90 -1.25
CA TYR A 37 -4.13 10.97 -2.28
C TYR A 37 -5.66 10.98 -2.43
N VAL A 38 -6.37 10.74 -1.33
CA VAL A 38 -7.84 10.66 -1.32
C VAL A 38 -8.45 11.99 -1.77
N ILE A 39 -7.97 13.12 -1.23
CA ILE A 39 -8.46 14.46 -1.60
C ILE A 39 -8.23 14.73 -3.09
N CYS A 40 -7.01 14.50 -3.60
CA CYS A 40 -6.69 14.68 -5.01
C CYS A 40 -7.57 13.81 -5.91
N LEU A 41 -7.77 12.54 -5.55
CA LEU A 41 -8.60 11.62 -6.32
C LEU A 41 -10.05 12.10 -6.37
N PHE A 42 -10.64 12.49 -5.23
CA PHE A 42 -12.00 13.03 -5.19
C PHE A 42 -12.15 14.31 -6.02
N ILE A 43 -11.20 15.24 -5.91
CA ILE A 43 -11.22 16.50 -6.68
C ILE A 43 -11.15 16.21 -8.17
N VAL A 44 -10.19 15.39 -8.59
CA VAL A 44 -9.98 15.05 -10.00
C VAL A 44 -11.20 14.32 -10.55
N GLN A 45 -11.72 13.31 -9.85
CA GLN A 45 -12.91 12.58 -10.28
C GLN A 45 -14.12 13.51 -10.45
N ARG A 46 -14.31 14.47 -9.52
CA ARG A 46 -15.38 15.46 -9.60
C ARG A 46 -15.21 16.42 -10.80
N ILE A 47 -13.98 16.86 -11.08
CA ILE A 47 -13.68 17.72 -12.24
C ILE A 47 -13.94 16.96 -13.55
N PHE A 48 -13.48 15.71 -13.65
CA PHE A 48 -13.70 14.88 -14.83
C PHE A 48 -15.19 14.58 -15.06
N HIS A 49 -15.98 14.43 -13.99
CA HIS A 49 -17.42 14.20 -14.08
C HIS A 49 -18.22 15.44 -14.50
N HIS A 50 -17.84 16.65 -14.05
CA HIS A 50 -18.61 17.87 -14.33
C HIS A 50 -18.13 18.68 -15.54
N HIS A 51 -16.81 18.71 -15.79
CA HIS A 51 -16.22 19.67 -16.73
C HIS A 51 -15.60 19.01 -17.96
N HIS A 52 -15.47 17.67 -17.99
CA HIS A 52 -14.87 16.91 -19.08
C HIS A 52 -13.63 17.60 -19.68
N PRO A 53 -12.61 17.92 -18.87
CA PRO A 53 -11.43 18.64 -19.35
C PRO A 53 -10.76 17.85 -20.48
N THR A 54 -10.30 18.54 -21.53
CA THR A 54 -9.66 17.93 -22.69
C THR A 54 -8.23 18.47 -22.89
N GLY A 55 -7.41 17.72 -23.65
CA GLY A 55 -6.04 18.10 -23.96
C GLY A 55 -5.09 18.00 -22.76
N LEU A 56 -4.06 18.85 -22.74
CA LEU A 56 -2.95 18.79 -21.76
C LEU A 56 -3.41 18.87 -20.30
N VAL A 57 -4.44 19.66 -20.01
CA VAL A 57 -4.98 19.85 -18.66
C VAL A 57 -5.53 18.54 -18.08
N ALA A 58 -6.17 17.72 -18.92
CA ALA A 58 -6.69 16.41 -18.51
C ALA A 58 -5.57 15.46 -18.07
N TYR A 59 -4.46 15.43 -18.82
CA TYR A 59 -3.29 14.63 -18.45
C TYR A 59 -2.67 15.07 -17.13
N LEU A 60 -2.49 16.37 -16.93
CA LEU A 60 -1.95 16.92 -15.67
C LEU A 60 -2.84 16.57 -14.46
N LEU A 61 -4.17 16.70 -14.62
CA LEU A 61 -5.12 16.32 -13.57
C LEU A 61 -5.12 14.82 -13.30
N ALA A 62 -5.00 13.98 -14.33
CA ALA A 62 -4.96 12.52 -14.17
C ALA A 62 -3.71 12.02 -13.44
N VAL A 63 -2.57 12.70 -13.59
CA VAL A 63 -1.31 12.37 -12.89
C VAL A 63 -1.32 12.81 -11.43
N LEU A 64 -2.11 13.83 -11.08
CA LEU A 64 -2.15 14.40 -9.74
C LEU A 64 -2.37 13.37 -8.61
N PRO A 65 -3.37 12.46 -8.67
CA PRO A 65 -3.55 11.42 -7.65
C PRO A 65 -2.47 10.33 -7.71
N ALA A 66 -1.71 10.19 -8.80
CA ALA A 66 -0.62 9.23 -8.88
C ALA A 66 0.61 9.68 -8.07
N LEU A 67 0.84 10.99 -7.92
CA LEU A 67 2.00 11.52 -7.18
C LEU A 67 2.03 11.07 -5.71
N PRO A 68 0.93 11.15 -4.92
CA PRO A 68 0.89 10.60 -3.57
C PRO A 68 1.15 9.10 -3.48
N LEU A 69 0.70 8.31 -4.48
CA LEU A 69 0.94 6.87 -4.50
C LEU A 69 2.44 6.57 -4.67
N VAL A 70 3.10 7.24 -5.60
CA VAL A 70 4.56 7.16 -5.75
C VAL A 70 5.27 7.64 -4.47
N GLY A 71 4.80 8.73 -3.87
CA GLY A 71 5.34 9.23 -2.60
C GLY A 71 5.25 8.20 -1.47
N SER A 72 4.20 7.38 -1.44
CA SER A 72 4.06 6.34 -0.42
C SER A 72 5.10 5.21 -0.55
N LEU A 73 5.56 4.90 -1.77
CA LEU A 73 6.66 3.96 -1.98
C LEU A 73 7.97 4.53 -1.40
N VAL A 74 8.24 5.82 -1.62
CA VAL A 74 9.41 6.51 -1.04
C VAL A 74 9.34 6.54 0.48
N ILE A 75 8.15 6.73 1.06
CA ILE A 75 7.97 6.71 2.52
C ILE A 75 8.27 5.33 3.11
N VAL A 76 7.91 4.26 2.41
CA VAL A 76 8.26 2.88 2.82
C VAL A 76 9.77 2.63 2.69
N ASP A 77 10.41 3.11 1.63
CA ASP A 77 11.87 3.03 1.48
C ASP A 77 12.61 3.77 2.61
N LEU A 78 12.17 4.99 2.93
CA LEU A 78 12.69 5.75 4.08
C LEU A 78 12.45 5.02 5.40
N TYR A 79 11.32 4.33 5.55
CA TYR A 79 11.06 3.50 6.72
C TYR A 79 12.01 2.32 6.82
N ILE A 80 12.33 1.64 5.71
CA ILE A 80 13.34 0.57 5.67
C ILE A 80 14.72 1.09 6.08
N ALA A 81 15.07 2.31 5.66
CA ALA A 81 16.35 2.93 6.00
C ALA A 81 16.42 3.40 7.47
N GLU A 82 15.30 3.82 8.05
CA GLU A 82 15.22 4.27 9.46
C GLU A 82 15.02 3.13 10.47
N GLU A 83 14.62 1.94 10.01
CA GLU A 83 14.40 0.80 10.90
C GLU A 83 15.73 0.26 11.45
N SER A 84 15.87 0.35 12.76
CA SER A 84 17.09 -0.06 13.48
C SER A 84 17.15 -1.56 13.75
N ASP A 85 15.99 -2.23 13.75
CA ASP A 85 15.90 -3.66 13.96
C ASP A 85 16.11 -4.42 12.63
N GLU A 86 17.27 -5.07 12.49
CA GLU A 86 17.63 -5.87 11.31
C GLU A 86 16.61 -6.98 11.04
N PHE A 87 16.00 -7.54 12.09
CA PHE A 87 14.99 -8.58 11.96
C PHE A 87 13.73 -8.03 11.29
N GLN A 88 13.17 -6.91 11.78
CA GLN A 88 11.99 -6.29 11.16
C GLN A 88 12.28 -5.81 9.74
N ARG A 89 13.46 -5.24 9.52
CA ARG A 89 13.90 -4.79 8.20
C ARG A 89 13.94 -5.95 7.20
N SER A 90 14.50 -7.10 7.59
CA SER A 90 14.58 -8.28 6.72
C SER A 90 13.19 -8.85 6.40
N ILE A 91 12.29 -8.94 7.38
CA ILE A 91 10.91 -9.38 7.18
C ILE A 91 10.19 -8.46 6.20
N LEU A 92 10.33 -7.14 6.36
CA LEU A 92 9.67 -6.16 5.50
C LEU A 92 10.15 -6.27 4.06
N ILE A 93 11.47 -6.32 3.84
CA ILE A 93 12.06 -6.45 2.50
C ILE A 93 11.58 -7.74 1.83
N GLN A 94 11.63 -8.88 2.52
CA GLN A 94 11.15 -10.15 1.98
C GLN A 94 9.65 -10.14 1.68
N SER A 95 8.86 -9.52 2.55
CA SER A 95 7.42 -9.38 2.35
C SER A 95 7.12 -8.52 1.11
N MET A 96 7.90 -7.46 0.87
CA MET A 96 7.77 -6.65 -0.34
C MET A 96 8.15 -7.43 -1.61
N LEU A 97 9.14 -8.31 -1.55
CA LEU A 97 9.46 -9.21 -2.68
C LEU A 97 8.30 -10.17 -2.98
N TRP A 98 7.65 -10.72 -1.95
CA TRP A 98 6.42 -11.52 -2.12
C TRP A 98 5.28 -10.70 -2.71
N GLY A 99 5.09 -9.47 -2.23
CA GLY A 99 4.14 -8.52 -2.78
C GLY A 99 4.38 -8.24 -4.26
N LEU A 100 5.63 -7.98 -4.64
CA LEU A 100 6.03 -7.71 -6.02
C LEU A 100 5.83 -8.93 -6.91
N GLY A 101 6.31 -10.09 -6.47
CA GLY A 101 6.13 -11.36 -7.20
C GLY A 101 4.66 -11.70 -7.40
N GLY A 102 3.83 -11.52 -6.37
CA GLY A 102 2.38 -11.73 -6.44
C GLY A 102 1.69 -10.76 -7.39
N ALA A 103 2.00 -9.46 -7.30
CA ALA A 103 1.42 -8.44 -8.17
C ALA A 103 1.79 -8.66 -9.65
N LEU A 104 3.07 -8.97 -9.93
CA LEU A 104 3.52 -9.27 -11.29
C LEU A 104 2.88 -10.54 -11.84
N SER A 105 2.81 -11.60 -11.04
CA SER A 105 2.22 -12.88 -11.47
C SER A 105 0.72 -12.74 -11.72
N LEU A 106 -0.02 -12.18 -10.76
CA LEU A 106 -1.47 -11.99 -10.88
C LEU A 106 -1.82 -11.00 -11.99
N GLY A 107 -1.06 -9.90 -12.11
CA GLY A 107 -1.24 -8.93 -13.19
C GLY A 107 -0.98 -9.55 -14.56
N THR A 108 0.04 -10.39 -14.70
CA THR A 108 0.35 -11.09 -15.96
C THR A 108 -0.72 -12.12 -16.32
N ILE A 109 -1.16 -12.91 -15.34
CA ILE A 109 -2.25 -13.89 -15.54
C ILE A 109 -3.51 -13.16 -16.00
N TRP A 110 -3.86 -12.05 -15.35
CA TRP A 110 -5.03 -11.27 -15.73
C TRP A 110 -4.88 -10.61 -17.11
N GLY A 111 -3.70 -10.07 -17.42
CA GLY A 111 -3.41 -9.52 -18.75
C GLY A 111 -3.61 -10.56 -19.86
N PHE A 112 -3.11 -11.79 -19.68
CA PHE A 112 -3.37 -12.87 -20.63
C PHE A 112 -4.83 -13.29 -20.72
N LEU A 113 -5.58 -13.23 -19.61
CA LEU A 113 -7.02 -13.48 -19.64
C LEU A 113 -7.77 -12.39 -20.43
N GLU A 114 -7.37 -11.12 -20.32
CA GLU A 114 -7.91 -10.04 -21.14
C GLU A 114 -7.58 -10.24 -22.63
N ASP A 115 -6.32 -10.56 -22.95
CA ASP A 115 -5.84 -10.70 -24.32
C ASP A 115 -6.40 -11.94 -25.05
N PHE A 116 -6.48 -13.09 -24.36
CA PHE A 116 -6.78 -14.38 -24.99
C PHE A 116 -8.13 -14.97 -24.61
N ALA A 117 -8.68 -14.63 -23.44
CA ALA A 117 -9.91 -15.24 -22.91
C ALA A 117 -11.11 -14.27 -22.84
N ASN A 118 -10.99 -13.07 -23.43
CA ASN A 118 -12.02 -12.02 -23.44
C ASN A 118 -12.52 -11.68 -22.02
N ALA A 119 -11.62 -11.71 -21.03
CA ALA A 119 -11.94 -11.33 -19.67
C ALA A 119 -12.26 -9.82 -19.56
N PRO A 120 -13.03 -9.40 -18.54
CA PRO A 120 -13.32 -7.99 -18.33
C PRO A 120 -12.06 -7.16 -18.12
N HIS A 121 -12.01 -5.98 -18.75
CA HIS A 121 -10.91 -5.04 -18.56
C HIS A 121 -10.88 -4.50 -17.14
N ILE A 122 -9.77 -4.69 -16.44
CA ILE A 122 -9.52 -4.18 -15.09
C ILE A 122 -8.44 -3.10 -15.14
N SER A 123 -8.66 -2.02 -14.39
CA SER A 123 -7.68 -0.93 -14.28
C SER A 123 -6.37 -1.42 -13.66
N ILE A 124 -5.24 -1.00 -14.24
CA ILE A 124 -3.91 -1.33 -13.73
C ILE A 124 -3.66 -0.84 -12.29
N PHE A 125 -4.48 0.11 -11.82
CA PHE A 125 -4.50 0.54 -10.43
C PHE A 125 -4.67 -0.64 -9.44
N TYR A 126 -5.41 -1.68 -9.80
CA TYR A 126 -5.60 -2.84 -8.92
C TYR A 126 -4.31 -3.65 -8.70
N VAL A 127 -3.34 -3.60 -9.63
CA VAL A 127 -2.02 -4.24 -9.43
C VAL A 127 -1.30 -3.63 -8.24
N TYR A 128 -1.42 -2.31 -8.07
CA TYR A 128 -0.87 -1.60 -6.91
C TYR A 128 -1.54 -2.03 -5.61
N VAL A 129 -2.87 -2.22 -5.61
CA VAL A 129 -3.61 -2.70 -4.43
C VAL A 129 -3.23 -4.14 -4.08
N VAL A 130 -3.15 -5.02 -5.09
CA VAL A 130 -2.74 -6.42 -4.93
C VAL A 130 -1.34 -6.51 -4.33
N PHE A 131 -0.39 -5.68 -4.78
CA PHE A 131 0.95 -5.61 -4.20
C PHE A 131 0.91 -5.43 -2.67
N TRP A 132 0.17 -4.45 -2.17
CA TRP A 132 0.09 -4.18 -0.73
C TRP A 132 -0.64 -5.29 0.04
N ILE A 133 -1.68 -5.88 -0.55
CA ILE A 133 -2.41 -7.01 0.07
C ILE A 133 -1.49 -8.22 0.21
N VAL A 134 -0.82 -8.62 -0.86
CA VAL A 134 0.08 -9.78 -0.85
C VAL A 134 1.25 -9.53 0.10
N MET A 135 1.83 -8.32 0.08
CA MET A 135 2.88 -7.95 1.02
C MET A 135 2.39 -8.09 2.47
N ALA A 136 1.22 -7.55 2.82
CA ALA A 136 0.65 -7.63 4.16
C ALA A 136 0.36 -9.08 4.60
N LEU A 137 -0.19 -9.90 3.70
CA LEU A 137 -0.45 -11.33 3.94
C LEU A 137 0.83 -12.15 4.10
N SER A 138 1.91 -11.74 3.45
CA SER A 138 3.20 -12.44 3.52
C SER A 138 3.95 -12.19 4.84
N GLN A 139 3.72 -11.06 5.53
CA GLN A 139 4.41 -10.75 6.80
C GLN A 139 4.31 -11.85 7.87
N PRO A 140 3.13 -12.38 8.23
CA PRO A 140 3.03 -13.47 9.21
C PRO A 140 3.74 -14.73 8.71
N PHE A 141 3.61 -15.05 7.42
CA PHE A 141 4.24 -16.22 6.80
C PHE A 141 5.77 -16.15 6.85
N VAL A 142 6.34 -14.99 6.50
CA VAL A 142 7.79 -14.73 6.59
C VAL A 142 8.25 -14.80 8.05
N ARG A 143 7.51 -14.18 8.98
CA ARG A 143 7.85 -14.20 10.41
C ARG A 143 7.85 -15.62 11.01
N MET A 144 6.97 -16.51 10.54
CA MET A 144 6.94 -17.91 10.98
C MET A 144 8.19 -18.69 10.57
N ARG A 145 8.84 -18.33 9.45
CA ARG A 145 10.05 -19.00 8.97
C ARG A 145 11.29 -18.73 9.84
N TYR A 146 11.26 -17.67 10.63
CA TYR A 146 12.36 -17.26 11.50
C TYR A 146 12.17 -17.68 12.98
N ARG A 147 11.10 -18.44 13.27
CA ARG A 147 10.92 -19.10 14.57
C ARG A 147 11.56 -20.48 14.55
#